data_AF-A0A4Y2CXP1-F1
#
_entry.id   AF-A0A4Y2CXP1-F1
#
_cell.length_a   1.000
_cell.length_b   1.000
_cell.length_c   1.000
_cell.angle_alpha   90.00
_cell.angle_beta   90.00
_cell.angle_gamma   90.00
#
_symmetry.space_group_name_H-M   'P 1'
#
loop_
_entity.id
_entity.type
_entity.pdbx_description
1 polymer ?
#
loop_
_entity_poly.entity_id
_entity_poly.type
_entity_poly.pdbx_seq_one_letter_code
_entity_poly.pdbx_strand_id
1 'polypeptide(L)'
;MLKLFNRIWNRKAFPTAWRKAIVVPIPKVGKDPQNSSNYRSIALTSCLCKLMERMVNKRLVYILEKNMLSKFQSGFRYEHSTEDNILQLETAIRDAFVTKKHSISIFLTWTKLMIGHEGMGF
;
A
#
# COMPACT_ATOMS: atom_id res chain seq x y z
N MET A 1 -14.20 -20.28 12.51
CA MET A 1 -13.74 -19.32 11.48
C MET A 1 -12.77 -19.90 10.46
N LEU A 2 -11.65 -20.53 10.82
CA LEU A 2 -10.67 -21.06 9.85
C LEU A 2 -11.29 -22.07 8.84
N LYS A 3 -12.14 -22.99 9.32
CA LYS A 3 -12.86 -23.95 8.45
C LYS A 3 -13.72 -23.26 7.38
N LEU A 4 -14.32 -22.11 7.70
CA LEU A 4 -15.12 -21.32 6.75
C LEU A 4 -14.22 -20.73 5.66
N PHE A 5 -13.12 -20.06 6.03
CA PHE A 5 -12.19 -19.49 5.06
C PHE A 5 -11.55 -20.56 4.17
N ASN A 6 -11.17 -21.70 4.74
CA ASN A 6 -10.63 -22.82 3.96
C ASN A 6 -11.67 -23.37 2.96
N ARG A 7 -12.95 -23.46 3.37
CA ARG A 7 -14.03 -23.88 2.46
C ARG A 7 -14.24 -22.87 1.33
N ILE A 8 -14.25 -21.57 1.63
CA ILE A 8 -14.37 -20.50 0.63
C ILE A 8 -13.20 -20.54 -0.35
N TRP A 9 -11.97 -20.65 0.17
CA TRP A 9 -10.74 -20.74 -0.64
C TRP A 9 -10.76 -21.95 -1.57
N ASN A 10 -11.06 -23.14 -1.05
CA ASN A 10 -11.05 -24.37 -1.84
C ASN A 10 -12.18 -24.40 -2.89
N ARG A 11 -13.35 -23.85 -2.55
CA ARG A 11 -14.50 -23.78 -3.48
C ARG A 11 -14.42 -22.61 -4.46
N LYS A 12 -13.48 -21.67 -4.28
CA LYS A 12 -13.36 -20.42 -5.05
C LYS A 12 -14.67 -19.60 -5.09
N ALA A 13 -15.52 -19.78 -4.08
CA ALA A 13 -16.87 -19.24 -4.04
C ALA A 13 -16.96 -18.15 -2.97
N PHE A 14 -16.72 -16.91 -3.37
CA PHE A 14 -16.77 -15.75 -2.48
C PHE A 14 -18.20 -15.19 -2.39
N PRO A 15 -18.68 -14.86 -1.17
CA PRO A 15 -19.97 -14.21 -1.01
C PRO A 15 -20.07 -12.94 -1.85
N THR A 16 -21.21 -12.73 -2.51
CA THR A 16 -21.47 -11.53 -3.33
C THR A 16 -21.33 -10.24 -2.52
N ALA A 17 -21.71 -10.27 -1.25
CA ALA A 17 -21.57 -9.16 -0.32
C ALA A 17 -20.10 -8.72 -0.11
N TRP A 18 -19.12 -9.60 -0.32
CA TRP A 18 -17.70 -9.24 -0.17
C TRP A 18 -17.17 -8.45 -1.37
N ARG A 19 -17.86 -8.50 -2.51
CA ARG A 19 -17.53 -7.70 -3.70
C ARG A 19 -18.11 -6.28 -3.65
N LYS A 20 -18.96 -5.99 -2.66
CA LYS A 20 -19.55 -4.67 -2.46
C LYS A 20 -18.73 -3.88 -1.45
N ALA A 21 -18.53 -2.60 -1.73
CA ALA A 21 -17.89 -1.66 -0.82
C ALA A 21 -18.73 -0.38 -0.74
N ILE A 22 -18.83 0.19 0.45
CA ILE A 22 -19.40 1.53 0.64
C ILE A 22 -18.27 2.53 0.48
N VAL A 23 -18.37 3.41 -0.51
CA VAL A 23 -17.36 4.45 -0.76
C VAL A 23 -17.71 5.69 0.03
N VAL A 24 -16.82 6.08 0.96
CA VAL A 24 -16.97 7.28 1.79
C VAL A 24 -15.91 8.31 1.38
N PRO A 25 -16.30 9.49 0.87
CA PRO A 25 -15.36 10.55 0.55
C PRO A 25 -14.92 11.28 1.82
N ILE A 26 -13.61 11.44 2.02
CA ILE A 26 -13.03 12.18 3.15
C ILE A 26 -12.28 13.41 2.61
N PRO A 27 -12.61 14.63 3.05
CA PRO A 27 -11.95 15.84 2.56
C PRO A 27 -10.47 15.86 2.99
N LYS A 28 -9.60 16.32 2.09
CA LYS A 28 -8.19 16.61 2.41
C LYS A 28 -8.15 17.86 3.30
N VAL A 29 -7.43 17.77 4.41
CA VAL A 29 -7.22 18.90 5.32
C VAL A 29 -6.59 20.08 4.58
N GLY A 30 -7.12 21.28 4.81
CA GLY A 30 -6.59 22.52 4.22
C GLY A 30 -6.88 22.71 2.73
N LYS A 31 -7.79 21.92 2.14
CA LYS A 31 -8.18 22.07 0.73
C LYS A 31 -9.65 22.46 0.58
N ASP A 32 -9.96 23.14 -0.52
CA ASP A 32 -11.31 23.60 -0.85
C ASP A 32 -12.30 22.42 -0.96
N PRO A 33 -13.36 22.37 -0.12
CA PRO A 33 -14.39 21.33 -0.16
C PRO A 33 -15.26 21.33 -1.43
N GLN A 34 -15.29 22.42 -2.20
CA GLN A 34 -16.08 22.52 -3.44
C GLN A 34 -15.45 21.73 -4.61
N ASN A 35 -14.15 21.46 -4.53
CA ASN A 35 -13.45 20.71 -5.57
C ASN A 35 -13.43 19.20 -5.24
N SER A 36 -14.07 18.40 -6.08
CA SER A 36 -14.18 16.94 -5.92
C SER A 36 -12.83 16.20 -5.87
N SER A 37 -11.78 16.74 -6.49
CA SER A 37 -10.41 16.17 -6.45
C SER A 37 -9.73 16.32 -5.08
N ASN A 38 -10.31 17.14 -4.19
CA ASN A 38 -9.82 17.34 -2.83
C ASN A 38 -10.33 16.29 -1.84
N TYR A 39 -11.09 15.30 -2.29
CA TYR A 39 -11.49 14.18 -1.44
C TYR A 39 -10.57 12.98 -1.64
N ARG A 40 -10.44 12.18 -0.58
CA ARG A 40 -9.85 10.83 -0.59
C ARG A 40 -10.98 9.85 -0.33
N SER A 41 -11.28 8.99 -1.29
CA SER A 41 -12.31 7.97 -1.14
C SER A 41 -11.78 6.79 -0.32
N ILE A 42 -12.52 6.37 0.70
CA ILE A 42 -12.25 5.12 1.45
C ILE A 42 -13.33 4.10 1.10
N ALA A 43 -12.91 2.89 0.71
CA ALA A 43 -13.80 1.77 0.47
C ALA A 43 -13.99 0.95 1.76
N LEU A 44 -15.21 0.94 2.31
CA LEU A 44 -15.59 0.12 3.44
C LEU A 44 -16.09 -1.24 2.94
N THR A 45 -15.22 -2.25 3.01
CA THR A 45 -15.53 -3.65 2.68
C THR A 45 -15.96 -4.45 3.91
N SER A 46 -16.54 -5.64 3.67
CA SER A 46 -16.93 -6.58 4.73
C SER A 46 -15.77 -6.94 5.67
N CYS A 47 -16.00 -6.95 6.98
CA CYS A 47 -14.99 -7.35 7.98
C CYS A 47 -14.43 -8.77 7.73
N LEU A 48 -15.27 -9.69 7.24
CA LEU A 48 -14.84 -11.04 6.89
C LEU A 48 -13.93 -11.07 5.66
N CYS A 49 -14.20 -10.20 4.68
CA CYS A 49 -13.34 -10.01 3.52
C CYS A 49 -11.97 -9.48 3.94
N LYS A 50 -11.94 -8.42 4.76
CA LYS A 50 -10.70 -7.84 5.31
C LYS A 50 -9.88 -8.85 6.12
N LEU A 51 -10.55 -9.73 6.87
CA LEU A 51 -9.86 -10.78 7.62
C LEU A 51 -9.17 -11.79 6.68
N MET A 52 -9.87 -12.21 5.63
CA MET A 52 -9.30 -13.12 4.63
C MET A 52 -8.16 -12.45 3.84
N GLU A 53 -8.33 -11.20 3.42
CA GLU A 53 -7.29 -10.38 2.79
C GLU A 53 -6.05 -10.29 3.67
N ARG A 54 -6.21 -10.06 4.98
CA ARG A 54 -5.08 -10.04 5.93
C ARG A 54 -4.37 -11.39 6.04
N MET A 55 -5.09 -12.50 6.00
CA MET A 55 -4.49 -13.84 6.01
C MET A 55 -3.67 -14.11 4.74
N VAL A 56 -4.20 -13.73 3.58
CA VAL A 56 -3.52 -13.86 2.29
C VAL A 56 -2.31 -12.93 2.23
N ASN A 57 -2.47 -11.67 2.62
CA ASN A 57 -1.40 -10.68 2.65
C ASN A 57 -0.22 -11.16 3.51
N LYS A 58 -0.48 -11.71 4.70
CA LYS A 58 0.58 -12.25 5.56
C LYS A 58 1.38 -13.36 4.87
N ARG A 59 0.73 -14.23 4.09
CA ARG A 59 1.41 -15.28 3.31
C ARG A 59 2.20 -14.71 2.13
N LEU A 60 1.64 -13.71 1.44
CA LEU A 60 2.30 -13.04 0.31
C LEU A 60 3.56 -12.29 0.77
N VAL A 61 3.45 -11.49 1.82
CA VAL A 61 4.60 -10.76 2.40
C VAL A 61 5.71 -11.74 2.79
N TYR A 62 5.38 -12.86 3.44
CA TYR A 62 6.36 -13.88 3.78
C TYR A 62 7.14 -14.42 2.56
N ILE A 63 6.50 -14.53 1.39
CA ILE A 63 7.16 -14.96 0.15
C ILE A 63 7.99 -13.82 -0.44
N LEU A 64 7.45 -12.61 -0.47
CA LEU A 64 8.09 -11.43 -1.06
C LEU A 64 9.39 -11.06 -0.33
N GLU A 65 9.40 -11.17 0.99
CA GLU A 65 10.57 -10.89 1.83
C GLU A 65 11.74 -11.85 1.57
N LYS A 66 11.50 -13.01 0.95
CA LYS A 66 12.58 -13.99 0.75
C LYS A 66 13.67 -13.54 -0.19
N ASN A 67 13.37 -12.72 -1.20
CA ASN A 67 14.33 -12.08 -2.14
C ASN A 67 13.63 -11.35 -3.31
N MET A 68 12.32 -11.04 -3.22
CA MET A 68 11.60 -10.40 -4.34
C MET A 68 11.51 -8.88 -4.21
N LEU A 69 11.74 -8.33 -3.02
CA LEU A 69 11.71 -6.89 -2.76
C LEU A 69 13.11 -6.27 -2.88
N SER A 70 13.18 -5.05 -3.40
CA SER A 70 14.42 -4.28 -3.45
C SER A 70 14.88 -3.92 -2.03
N LYS A 71 16.21 -3.92 -1.81
CA LYS A 71 16.82 -3.46 -0.56
C LYS A 71 16.55 -1.98 -0.26
N PHE A 72 16.27 -1.19 -1.29
CA PHE A 72 15.98 0.24 -1.19
C PHE A 72 14.49 0.54 -1.02
N GLN A 73 13.63 -0.49 -0.93
CA GLN A 73 12.20 -0.32 -0.71
C GLN A 73 11.87 -0.46 0.78
N SER A 74 11.64 0.67 1.44
CA SER A 74 11.22 0.72 2.85
C SER A 74 9.71 0.86 3.01
N GLY A 75 9.01 1.39 2.00
CA GLY A 75 7.56 1.56 2.04
C GLY A 75 6.80 0.23 2.08
N PHE A 76 5.83 0.13 2.99
CA PHE A 76 4.95 -1.05 3.17
C PHE A 76 5.67 -2.36 3.52
N ARG A 77 6.90 -2.26 4.05
CA ARG A 77 7.74 -3.40 4.40
C ARG A 77 7.80 -3.60 5.91
N TYR A 78 7.88 -4.85 6.35
CA TYR A 78 8.00 -5.15 7.78
C TYR A 78 9.38 -4.73 8.29
N GLU A 79 9.46 -4.18 9.51
CA GLU A 79 10.72 -3.68 10.13
C GLU A 79 11.42 -2.53 9.42
N HIS A 80 10.81 -1.93 8.40
CA HIS A 80 11.32 -0.72 7.76
C HIS A 80 10.48 0.50 8.14
N SER A 81 11.13 1.64 8.32
CA SER A 81 10.50 2.91 8.64
C SER A 81 10.91 4.01 7.65
N THR A 82 10.28 5.17 7.77
CA THR A 82 10.71 6.37 7.02
C THR A 82 12.11 6.83 7.45
N GLU A 83 12.53 6.50 8.67
CA GLU A 83 13.83 6.89 9.23
C GLU A 83 14.96 6.19 8.47
N ASP A 84 14.78 4.92 8.08
CA ASP A 84 15.78 4.18 7.28
C ASP A 84 16.09 4.90 5.96
N ASN A 85 15.05 5.42 5.30
CA ASN A 85 15.22 6.17 4.06
C ASN A 85 15.96 7.49 4.28
N ILE A 86 15.67 8.17 5.39
CA ILE A 86 16.33 9.43 5.75
C ILE A 86 17.81 9.19 6.06
N LEU A 87 18.12 8.18 6.86
CA LEU A 87 19.49 7.78 7.20
C LEU A 87 20.29 7.41 5.95
N GLN A 88 19.67 6.67 5.03
CA GLN A 88 20.29 6.32 3.75
C GLN A 88 20.60 7.56 2.90
N LEU A 89 19.67 8.51 2.82
CA LEU A 89 19.89 9.76 2.11
C LEU A 89 20.98 10.62 2.77
N GLU A 90 20.95 10.75 4.10
CA GLU A 90 21.96 11.49 4.86
C GLU A 90 23.36 10.91 4.64
N THR A 91 23.48 9.58 4.71
CA THR A 91 24.74 8.87 4.46
C THR A 91 25.26 9.15 3.05
N ALA A 92 24.39 9.07 2.04
CA ALA A 92 24.78 9.36 0.66
C ALA A 92 25.26 10.81 0.46
N ILE A 93 24.66 11.78 1.15
CA ILE A 93 25.08 13.19 1.13
C ILE A 93 26.44 13.35 1.83
N ARG A 94 26.62 12.73 3.00
CA ARG A 94 27.87 12.78 3.77
C ARG A 94 29.02 12.17 2.99
N ASP A 95 28.81 11.03 2.35
CA ASP A 95 29.84 10.35 1.54
C ASP A 95 30.26 11.18 0.32
N ALA A 96 29.30 11.84 -0.35
CA ALA A 96 29.61 12.75 -1.45
C ALA A 96 30.42 13.96 -0.97
N PHE A 97 30.11 14.50 0.22
CA PHE A 97 30.85 15.61 0.82
C PHE A 97 32.31 15.21 1.13
N VAL A 98 32.52 14.06 1.76
CA VAL A 98 33.87 13.55 2.10
C VAL A 98 34.69 13.28 0.83
N THR A 99 34.07 12.73 -0.20
CA THR A 99 34.74 12.41 -1.48
C THR A 99 34.90 13.61 -2.41
N LYS A 100 34.48 14.82 -1.99
CA LYS A 100 34.44 16.06 -2.79
C LYS A 100 33.71 15.89 -4.14
N LYS A 101 32.66 15.06 -4.15
CA LYS A 101 31.79 14.85 -5.31
C LYS A 101 30.48 15.61 -5.14
N HIS A 102 29.84 15.95 -6.25
CA HIS A 102 28.49 16.52 -6.23
C HIS A 102 27.45 15.43 -5.99
N SER A 103 26.49 15.68 -5.09
CA SER A 103 25.32 14.83 -4.88
C SER A 103 24.08 15.57 -5.38
N ILE A 104 23.27 14.90 -6.20
CA ILE A 104 21.98 15.41 -6.71
C ILE A 104 20.90 14.40 -6.33
N SER A 105 19.82 14.87 -5.72
CA SER A 105 18.66 14.06 -5.35
C SER A 105 17.42 14.50 -6.14
N ILE A 106 16.69 13.54 -6.70
CA ILE A 106 15.45 13.78 -7.47
C ILE A 106 14.29 13.12 -6.73
N PHE A 107 13.30 13.91 -6.33
CA PHE A 107 12.11 13.43 -5.65
C PHE A 107 10.94 13.31 -6.64
N LEU A 108 10.50 12.08 -6.91
CA LEU A 108 9.39 11.78 -7.81
C LEU A 108 8.14 11.45 -7.00
N THR A 109 7.00 12.02 -7.38
CA THR A 109 5.69 11.72 -6.77
C THR A 109 4.69 11.33 -7.85
N TRP A 110 3.86 10.33 -7.55
CA TRP A 110 2.79 9.89 -8.44
C TRP A 110 1.49 10.59 -8.09
N THR A 111 0.82 11.19 -9.07
CA THR A 111 -0.42 11.96 -8.86
C THR A 111 -1.61 11.07 -8.46
N LYS A 112 -1.64 9.82 -8.91
CA LYS A 112 -2.62 8.79 -8.51
C LYS A 112 -1.90 7.44 -8.43
N LEU A 113 -1.94 6.82 -7.26
CA LEU A 113 -1.44 5.47 -7.04
C LEU A 113 -2.57 4.61 -6.52
N MET A 114 -3.47 4.26 -7.42
CA MET A 114 -4.46 3.20 -7.23
C MET A 114 -4.29 2.28 -8.43
N ILE A 115 -3.92 1.03 -8.18
CA ILE A 115 -3.97 -0.01 -9.22
C ILE A 115 -5.44 -0.11 -9.59
N GLY A 116 -5.78 0.31 -10.81
CA GLY A 116 -7.13 0.22 -11.33
C GLY A 116 -7.57 -1.25 -11.31
N HIS A 117 -8.59 -1.56 -10.51
CA HIS A 117 -9.35 -2.78 -10.70
C HIS A 117 -10.24 -2.58 -11.93
N GLU A 118 -9.67 -2.63 -13.14
CA GLU A 118 -10.43 -2.58 -14.41
C GLU A 118 -11.29 -3.85 -14.65
N GLY A 119 -11.56 -4.67 -13.62
CA GLY A 119 -12.20 -5.98 -13.76
C GLY A 119 -13.24 -6.35 -12.70
N MET A 120 -13.63 -5.44 -11.80
CA MET A 120 -14.82 -5.65 -10.96
C MET A 120 -15.78 -4.52 -11.22
N GLY A 121 -16.69 -4.76 -12.18
CA GLY A 121 -17.88 -3.94 -12.35
C GLY A 121 -18.62 -3.85 -11.02
N PHE A 122 -18.84 -2.61 -10.59
CA PHE A 122 -19.90 -2.30 -9.65
C PHE A 122 -21.25 -2.52 -10.33
#